data_AF-A0A177P4M9-F1
#
_entry.id   AF-A0A177P4M9-F1
#
_cell.length_a   1.000
_cell.length_b   1.000
_cell.length_c   1.000
_cell.angle_alpha   90.00
_cell.angle_beta   90.00
_cell.angle_gamma   90.00
#
_symmetry.space_group_name_H-M   'P 1'
#
loop_
_entity.id
_entity.type
_entity.pdbx_description
1 polymer ?
#
loop_
_entity_poly.entity_id
_entity_poly.type
_entity_poly.pdbx_seq_one_letter_code
_entity_poly.pdbx_strand_id
1 'polypeptide(L)'
;MDQTMDDEADPLSVAAAPTHPDSMGEFSIIHVNPRRCDPATHHPDVSCQACGTGRYAETDLDISAIPGGIMTRYSLGELAFAADSPDFQAILRRAYADKQRPLCLCTTGGVELYIAFAHERYWLKRMPNSGERHHPGCESYEPPAELSGLGQVYGSAIRENLDSGITQLKFEFRLAPGKSRTSPAPPETDQSPKPTAIVASEPKLGLRGLLHYLWEQSGWHRWTPATAARRHWYGLRKALLEACAGKVAKSSPLDTWVFIPETFVLDKKDEINDRLAKALSYADNLHRFRLLIGELKEIKEARFGHKLIVKHLPEFPFFINEQTYKRFIKQFDSELLLWRGIESSHLMIIGTFAINQAGHAELDSVSLMNVSSQWIPFETADELSLLDYLVMHGRSFAKCLRYNLAGTKPLASVVLVDTEAPTAVYSIQADANDERAEAIRALMAQSQTASLIWDPRHPGLPDA
;
A
#
# COMPACT_ATOMS: atom_id res chain seq x y z
N MET A 1 81.91 -35.73 0.79
CA MET A 1 82.32 -34.68 -0.17
C MET A 1 81.11 -34.48 -1.05
N ASP A 2 80.41 -33.35 -0.84
CA ASP A 2 79.19 -32.79 -1.49
C ASP A 2 78.08 -33.75 -1.98
N GLN A 3 76.87 -33.74 -1.38
CA GLN A 3 75.73 -32.79 -1.56
C GLN A 3 75.31 -32.67 -3.04
N THR A 4 74.08 -32.99 -3.47
CA THR A 4 72.75 -32.47 -3.06
C THR A 4 71.61 -33.42 -3.55
N MET A 5 70.71 -33.92 -2.69
CA MET A 5 69.32 -33.46 -2.38
C MET A 5 68.25 -33.66 -3.50
N ASP A 6 67.67 -34.87 -3.59
CA ASP A 6 66.32 -35.31 -3.14
C ASP A 6 65.13 -34.33 -3.28
N ASP A 7 64.09 -34.64 -4.08
CA ASP A 7 62.94 -35.58 -3.87
C ASP A 7 61.79 -34.91 -3.05
N GLU A 8 60.49 -35.16 -3.21
CA GLU A 8 59.73 -36.31 -3.74
C GLU A 8 58.26 -35.89 -3.97
N ALA A 9 57.50 -36.74 -4.68
CA ALA A 9 56.07 -36.64 -4.96
C ALA A 9 55.19 -37.48 -3.99
N ASP A 10 53.88 -37.16 -3.95
CA ASP A 10 52.62 -37.94 -3.74
C ASP A 10 52.71 -39.46 -3.31
N PRO A 11 51.69 -40.16 -2.70
CA PRO A 11 50.23 -39.89 -2.73
C PRO A 11 49.28 -40.48 -1.61
N LEU A 12 47.96 -40.22 -1.76
CA LEU A 12 46.75 -41.05 -1.48
C LEU A 12 46.29 -41.58 -0.07
N SER A 13 45.10 -41.11 0.35
CA SER A 13 43.86 -41.86 0.73
C SER A 13 43.50 -42.34 2.19
N VAL A 14 42.19 -42.16 2.52
CA VAL A 14 41.26 -42.91 3.43
C VAL A 14 41.02 -42.48 4.91
N ALA A 15 39.79 -41.95 5.16
CA ALA A 15 38.75 -42.15 6.24
C ALA A 15 39.14 -42.39 7.73
N ALA A 16 38.43 -42.01 8.82
CA ALA A 16 37.08 -41.47 9.14
C ALA A 16 36.98 -40.94 10.62
N ALA A 17 36.17 -39.88 10.84
CA ALA A 17 35.21 -39.53 11.93
C ALA A 17 35.56 -39.59 13.47
N PRO A 18 34.75 -38.97 14.38
CA PRO A 18 33.95 -37.73 14.35
C PRO A 18 34.15 -36.81 15.60
N THR A 19 33.77 -35.52 15.55
CA THR A 19 33.19 -34.76 16.68
C THR A 19 32.46 -33.51 16.17
N HIS A 20 31.17 -33.39 16.54
CA HIS A 20 30.27 -32.23 16.35
C HIS A 20 30.23 -31.38 17.64
N PRO A 21 29.52 -30.24 17.72
CA PRO A 21 29.57 -29.02 16.90
C PRO A 21 29.59 -27.73 17.77
N ASP A 22 30.09 -26.60 17.25
CA ASP A 22 29.73 -25.26 17.76
C ASP A 22 30.00 -24.25 16.63
N SER A 23 28.98 -23.76 15.93
CA SER A 23 28.08 -22.65 16.30
C SER A 23 28.74 -21.26 16.15
N MET A 24 28.82 -20.78 14.90
CA MET A 24 28.55 -19.39 14.52
C MET A 24 28.55 -19.31 13.00
N GLY A 25 27.35 -19.39 12.40
CA GLY A 25 27.17 -19.21 10.97
C GLY A 25 27.61 -17.81 10.55
N GLU A 26 28.59 -17.74 9.68
CA GLU A 26 28.93 -16.56 8.91
C GLU A 26 27.68 -16.00 8.23
N PHE A 27 27.32 -14.76 8.55
CA PHE A 27 26.31 -14.02 7.80
C PHE A 27 26.85 -13.75 6.40
N SER A 28 26.54 -14.66 5.47
CA SER A 28 26.91 -14.56 4.07
C SER A 28 26.19 -13.37 3.43
N ILE A 29 26.96 -12.58 2.69
CA ILE A 29 26.58 -11.39 1.93
C ILE A 29 25.29 -11.65 1.11
N ILE A 30 24.23 -10.87 1.37
CA ILE A 30 23.00 -10.91 0.55
C ILE A 30 23.24 -10.08 -0.70
N HIS A 31 23.80 -10.70 -1.74
CA HIS A 31 23.58 -10.24 -3.10
C HIS A 31 22.22 -10.77 -3.55
N VAL A 32 21.17 -9.92 -3.47
CA VAL A 32 20.12 -10.07 -4.48
C VAL A 32 20.85 -9.85 -5.79
N ASN A 33 20.82 -10.82 -6.69
CA ASN A 33 21.26 -10.61 -8.06
C ASN A 33 20.02 -10.14 -8.83
N PRO A 34 19.61 -8.86 -8.77
CA PRO A 34 18.78 -8.37 -9.84
C PRO A 34 19.67 -8.52 -11.07
N ARG A 35 19.18 -9.14 -12.14
CA ARG A 35 19.84 -8.99 -13.45
C ARG A 35 20.31 -7.54 -13.52
N ARG A 36 21.63 -7.30 -13.67
CA ARG A 36 22.18 -5.95 -13.85
C ARG A 36 21.38 -5.31 -14.97
N CYS A 37 20.38 -4.55 -14.58
CA CYS A 37 19.44 -3.94 -15.47
C CYS A 37 20.14 -2.67 -15.90
N ASP A 38 20.82 -2.75 -17.05
CA ASP A 38 21.51 -1.62 -17.65
C ASP A 38 20.47 -0.73 -18.36
N PRO A 39 20.17 0.47 -17.84
CA PRO A 39 19.20 1.37 -18.44
C PRO A 39 19.49 1.70 -19.90
N ALA A 40 20.76 1.64 -20.32
CA ALA A 40 21.19 1.90 -21.69
C ALA A 40 20.78 0.78 -22.68
N THR A 41 20.36 -0.38 -22.19
CA THR A 41 19.94 -1.53 -23.01
C THR A 41 18.42 -1.67 -23.13
N HIS A 42 17.65 -0.77 -22.49
CA HIS A 42 16.20 -0.81 -22.61
C HIS A 42 15.73 -0.27 -23.96
N HIS A 43 14.73 -0.94 -24.52
CA HIS A 43 13.99 -0.38 -25.65
C HIS A 43 13.29 0.91 -25.18
N PRO A 44 13.40 2.04 -25.91
CA PRO A 44 12.85 3.32 -25.47
C PRO A 44 11.34 3.25 -25.20
N ASP A 45 10.61 2.38 -25.90
CA ASP A 45 9.16 2.25 -25.80
C ASP A 45 8.64 1.17 -24.80
N VAL A 46 9.51 0.56 -23.98
CA VAL A 46 9.11 -0.53 -23.06
C VAL A 46 9.55 -0.23 -21.64
N SER A 47 8.59 -0.10 -20.72
CA SER A 47 8.89 0.06 -19.28
C SER A 47 9.48 -1.22 -18.69
N CYS A 48 10.69 -1.13 -18.13
CA CYS A 48 11.33 -2.24 -17.46
C CYS A 48 10.78 -2.42 -16.03
N GLN A 49 10.13 -3.55 -15.76
CA GLN A 49 9.58 -3.86 -14.43
C GLN A 49 10.65 -3.94 -13.32
N ALA A 50 11.90 -4.29 -13.68
CA ALA A 50 12.99 -4.46 -12.71
C ALA A 50 13.54 -3.12 -12.16
N CYS A 51 13.61 -2.07 -12.99
CA CYS A 51 14.20 -0.78 -12.58
C CYS A 51 13.25 0.42 -12.70
N GLY A 52 12.10 0.26 -13.36
CA GLY A 52 11.12 1.31 -13.59
C GLY A 52 11.51 2.34 -14.65
N THR A 53 12.49 2.06 -15.52
CA THR A 53 12.90 2.96 -16.62
C THR A 53 12.31 2.52 -17.97
N GLY A 54 12.01 3.47 -18.85
CA GLY A 54 11.45 3.28 -20.20
C GLY A 54 10.31 4.28 -20.45
N ARG A 55 9.84 4.45 -21.69
CA ARG A 55 8.59 5.17 -21.92
C ARG A 55 7.44 4.32 -21.40
N TYR A 56 6.69 4.88 -20.46
CA TYR A 56 5.28 4.56 -20.39
C TYR A 56 4.67 5.13 -21.67
N ALA A 57 3.73 4.44 -22.31
CA ALA A 57 3.02 5.02 -23.44
C ALA A 57 2.39 6.34 -22.97
N GLU A 58 3.08 7.47 -23.20
CA GLU A 58 2.53 8.84 -23.20
C GLU A 58 1.67 9.01 -24.46
N THR A 59 0.96 7.96 -24.89
CA THR A 59 -0.27 8.22 -25.62
C THR A 59 -1.16 8.89 -24.60
N ASP A 60 -1.49 10.16 -24.85
CA ASP A 60 -2.77 10.75 -24.50
C ASP A 60 -3.87 9.77 -24.94
N LEU A 61 -4.01 8.66 -24.23
CA LEU A 61 -5.19 7.83 -24.28
C LEU A 61 -6.24 8.75 -23.69
N ASP A 62 -6.98 9.37 -24.59
CA ASP A 62 -8.24 10.02 -24.32
C ASP A 62 -9.03 9.08 -23.40
N ILE A 63 -8.97 9.38 -22.09
CA ILE A 63 -9.45 8.51 -21.01
C ILE A 63 -10.98 8.35 -21.14
N SER A 64 -11.62 9.18 -21.97
CA SER A 64 -13.02 9.11 -22.34
C SER A 64 -13.41 7.90 -23.20
N ALA A 65 -12.44 7.15 -23.78
CA ALA A 65 -12.71 6.18 -24.83
C ALA A 65 -12.36 4.70 -24.51
N ILE A 66 -12.45 4.26 -23.25
CA ILE A 66 -12.43 2.81 -22.92
C ILE A 66 -13.86 2.35 -22.62
N PRO A 67 -14.53 1.63 -23.55
CA PRO A 67 -15.86 1.09 -23.32
C PRO A 67 -15.78 -0.14 -22.40
N GLY A 68 -16.46 -0.09 -21.25
CA GLY A 68 -16.64 -1.28 -20.39
C GLY A 68 -16.71 -1.05 -18.89
N GLY A 69 -16.43 0.17 -18.39
CA GLY A 69 -16.79 0.52 -17.01
C GLY A 69 -18.29 0.82 -16.93
N ILE A 70 -18.98 0.31 -15.90
CA ILE A 70 -20.31 0.82 -15.55
C ILE A 70 -20.14 2.30 -15.25
N MET A 71 -20.49 3.16 -16.21
CA MET A 71 -20.41 4.61 -16.06
C MET A 71 -21.32 5.02 -14.93
N THR A 72 -20.74 5.40 -13.79
CA THR A 72 -21.52 5.83 -12.63
C THR A 72 -22.25 7.12 -13.00
N ARG A 73 -23.57 7.04 -13.04
CA ARG A 73 -24.43 8.20 -13.31
C ARG A 73 -24.85 8.86 -11.99
N TYR A 74 -24.96 10.17 -12.03
CA TYR A 74 -25.37 10.99 -10.91
C TYR A 74 -26.59 11.82 -11.30
N SER A 75 -27.35 12.27 -10.31
CA SER A 75 -28.38 13.31 -10.49
C SER A 75 -28.22 14.46 -9.51
N LEU A 76 -28.69 15.62 -9.93
CA LEU A 76 -28.88 16.81 -9.11
C LEU A 76 -30.25 17.40 -9.46
N GLY A 77 -31.27 17.08 -8.64
CA GLY A 77 -32.66 17.29 -9.03
C GLY A 77 -33.00 16.46 -10.28
N GLU A 78 -33.50 17.12 -11.32
CA GLU A 78 -33.83 16.47 -12.61
C GLU A 78 -32.62 16.35 -13.56
N LEU A 79 -31.49 17.01 -13.26
CA LEU A 79 -30.30 16.97 -14.10
C LEU A 79 -29.53 15.67 -13.85
N ALA A 80 -29.43 14.80 -14.85
CA ALA A 80 -28.56 13.63 -14.83
C ALA A 80 -27.23 13.90 -15.54
N PHE A 81 -26.12 13.45 -14.96
CA PHE A 81 -24.76 13.65 -15.49
C PHE A 81 -23.84 12.47 -15.14
N ALA A 82 -22.66 12.41 -15.76
CA ALA A 82 -21.66 11.37 -15.55
C ALA A 82 -20.30 12.00 -15.20
N ALA A 83 -19.38 11.20 -14.63
CA ALA A 83 -18.06 11.66 -14.17
C ALA A 83 -17.16 12.23 -15.30
N ASP A 84 -17.36 11.76 -16.52
CA ASP A 84 -16.63 12.15 -17.73
C ASP A 84 -17.29 13.33 -18.48
N SER A 85 -18.41 13.84 -17.98
CA SER A 85 -19.09 14.99 -18.58
C SER A 85 -18.17 16.23 -18.60
N PRO A 86 -18.04 16.94 -19.74
CA PRO A 86 -17.28 18.20 -19.81
C PRO A 86 -17.74 19.23 -18.77
N ASP A 87 -19.03 19.24 -18.44
CA ASP A 87 -19.64 20.17 -17.50
C ASP A 87 -19.56 19.70 -16.04
N PHE A 88 -18.95 18.55 -15.75
CA PHE A 88 -18.94 17.94 -14.43
C PHE A 88 -18.50 18.91 -13.32
N GLN A 89 -17.39 19.62 -13.52
CA GLN A 89 -16.90 20.58 -12.53
C GLN A 89 -17.80 21.82 -12.39
N ALA A 90 -18.44 22.27 -13.48
CA ALA A 90 -19.37 23.39 -13.43
C ALA A 90 -20.65 23.02 -12.66
N ILE A 91 -21.17 21.81 -12.89
CA ILE A 91 -22.32 21.25 -12.17
C ILE A 91 -22.00 21.15 -10.67
N LEU A 92 -20.88 20.54 -10.31
CA LEU A 92 -20.49 20.40 -8.89
C LEU A 92 -20.25 21.74 -8.21
N ARG A 93 -19.64 22.71 -8.90
CA ARG A 93 -19.44 24.07 -8.37
C ARG A 93 -20.76 24.72 -7.98
N ARG A 94 -21.76 24.65 -8.85
CA ARG A 94 -23.09 25.21 -8.60
C ARG A 94 -23.78 24.49 -7.44
N ALA A 95 -23.78 23.16 -7.47
CA ALA A 95 -24.35 22.35 -6.41
C ALA A 95 -23.71 22.63 -5.04
N TYR A 96 -22.39 22.80 -5.00
CA TYR A 96 -21.64 23.14 -3.79
C TYR A 96 -22.04 24.51 -3.23
N ALA A 97 -22.16 25.53 -4.10
CA ALA A 97 -22.60 26.87 -3.70
C ALA A 97 -24.04 26.87 -3.16
N ASP A 98 -24.92 26.10 -3.80
CA ASP A 98 -26.34 25.98 -3.44
C ASP A 98 -26.58 24.96 -2.30
N LYS A 99 -25.52 24.33 -1.77
CA LYS A 99 -25.55 23.25 -0.77
C LYS A 99 -26.47 22.08 -1.16
N GLN A 100 -26.59 21.82 -2.45
CA GLN A 100 -27.34 20.70 -2.98
C GLN A 100 -26.47 19.44 -2.97
N ARG A 101 -27.09 18.30 -2.64
CA ARG A 101 -26.42 17.00 -2.60
C ARG A 101 -26.77 16.19 -3.85
N PRO A 102 -25.78 15.83 -4.67
CA PRO A 102 -26.00 14.91 -5.78
C PRO A 102 -26.42 13.51 -5.27
N LEU A 103 -27.16 12.77 -6.07
CA LEU A 103 -27.47 11.36 -5.84
C LEU A 103 -26.67 10.50 -6.82
N CYS A 104 -26.14 9.38 -6.34
CA CYS A 104 -25.58 8.32 -7.16
C CYS A 104 -26.72 7.41 -7.63
N LEU A 105 -26.87 7.25 -8.94
CA LEU A 105 -27.96 6.47 -9.54
C LEU A 105 -27.64 4.98 -9.69
N CYS A 106 -26.69 4.47 -8.89
CA CYS A 106 -26.31 3.06 -8.95
C CYS A 106 -27.40 2.11 -8.41
N THR A 107 -28.32 2.62 -7.58
CA THR A 107 -29.46 1.87 -7.04
C THR A 107 -30.75 2.68 -7.21
N THR A 108 -31.89 1.98 -7.19
CA THR A 108 -33.22 2.61 -7.25
C THR A 108 -33.41 3.56 -6.06
N GLY A 109 -33.86 4.78 -6.33
CA GLY A 109 -34.00 5.84 -5.32
C GLY A 109 -32.76 6.72 -5.14
N GLY A 110 -31.61 6.27 -5.63
CA GLY A 110 -30.34 7.00 -5.57
C GLY A 110 -29.73 7.05 -4.17
N VAL A 111 -28.40 7.08 -4.09
CA VAL A 111 -27.67 7.21 -2.83
C VAL A 111 -27.08 8.60 -2.74
N GLU A 112 -27.38 9.31 -1.66
CA GLU A 112 -26.88 10.66 -1.44
C GLU A 112 -25.35 10.72 -1.37
N LEU A 113 -24.78 11.77 -1.95
CA LEU A 113 -23.36 12.09 -2.00
C LEU A 113 -23.16 13.52 -1.49
N TYR A 114 -21.94 13.84 -1.04
CA TYR A 114 -21.55 15.20 -0.71
C TYR A 114 -20.45 15.70 -1.65
N ILE A 115 -20.34 17.02 -1.76
CA ILE A 115 -19.32 17.67 -2.58
C ILE A 115 -18.26 18.27 -1.66
N ALA A 116 -17.02 17.89 -1.88
CA ALA A 116 -15.85 18.47 -1.24
C ALA A 116 -15.11 19.38 -2.22
N PHE A 117 -14.56 20.49 -1.74
CA PHE A 117 -13.68 21.35 -2.53
C PHE A 117 -12.25 21.22 -2.02
N ALA A 118 -11.33 20.78 -2.87
CA ALA A 118 -9.92 20.62 -2.56
C ALA A 118 -9.07 20.75 -3.82
N HIS A 119 -7.88 21.34 -3.71
CA HIS A 119 -6.97 21.56 -4.84
C HIS A 119 -7.62 22.27 -6.03
N GLU A 120 -8.40 23.32 -5.73
CA GLU A 120 -9.12 24.14 -6.73
C GLU A 120 -10.12 23.34 -7.58
N ARG A 121 -10.51 22.15 -7.12
CA ARG A 121 -11.38 21.22 -7.82
C ARG A 121 -12.48 20.68 -6.90
N TYR A 122 -13.63 20.38 -7.48
CA TYR A 122 -14.75 19.76 -6.77
C TYR A 122 -14.70 18.24 -6.90
N TRP A 123 -14.84 17.57 -5.77
CA TRP A 123 -14.83 16.13 -5.63
C TRP A 123 -16.18 15.68 -5.12
N LEU A 124 -16.73 14.66 -5.76
CA LEU A 124 -17.96 14.02 -5.33
C LEU A 124 -17.59 12.81 -4.46
N LYS A 125 -18.07 12.80 -3.22
CA LYS A 125 -17.70 11.83 -2.19
C LYS A 125 -18.95 11.15 -1.64
N ARG A 126 -18.81 9.87 -1.28
CA ARG A 126 -19.87 9.10 -0.61
C ARG A 126 -20.21 9.71 0.74
N MET A 127 -21.46 9.59 1.16
CA MET A 127 -21.80 9.92 2.53
C MET A 127 -21.08 8.97 3.51
N PRO A 128 -20.67 9.44 4.70
CA PRO A 128 -20.15 8.59 5.76
C PRO A 128 -21.07 7.40 6.02
N ASN A 129 -20.50 6.21 6.15
CA ASN A 129 -21.23 4.95 6.37
C ASN A 129 -22.30 4.63 5.31
N SER A 130 -22.21 5.18 4.09
CA SER A 130 -23.16 4.88 3.02
C SER A 130 -22.66 3.88 1.98
N GLY A 131 -21.43 3.38 2.12
CA GLY A 131 -20.78 2.54 1.10
C GLY A 131 -21.59 1.30 0.76
N GLU A 132 -22.11 0.60 1.77
CA GLU A 132 -22.95 -0.60 1.61
C GLU A 132 -24.29 -0.34 0.89
N ARG A 133 -24.75 0.92 0.83
CA ARG A 133 -26.01 1.29 0.15
C ARG A 133 -25.85 1.44 -1.37
N HIS A 134 -24.62 1.52 -1.86
CA HIS A 134 -24.37 1.57 -3.29
C HIS A 134 -24.39 0.16 -3.90
N HIS A 135 -24.71 0.08 -5.19
CA HIS A 135 -24.63 -1.18 -5.93
C HIS A 135 -23.19 -1.73 -5.89
N PRO A 136 -22.95 -3.04 -5.74
CA PRO A 136 -21.60 -3.61 -5.58
C PRO A 136 -20.62 -3.24 -6.71
N GLY A 137 -21.13 -3.13 -7.95
CA GLY A 137 -20.37 -2.67 -9.11
C GLY A 137 -20.13 -1.14 -9.18
N CYS A 138 -20.61 -0.36 -8.22
CA CYS A 138 -20.41 1.09 -8.15
C CYS A 138 -19.05 1.44 -7.55
N GLU A 139 -18.41 2.49 -8.07
CA GLU A 139 -17.15 3.01 -7.52
C GLU A 139 -17.29 3.51 -6.08
N SER A 140 -18.50 3.90 -5.67
CA SER A 140 -18.80 4.37 -4.30
C SER A 140 -19.20 3.26 -3.33
N TYR A 141 -19.37 2.02 -3.80
CA TYR A 141 -19.62 0.88 -2.92
C TYR A 141 -18.48 0.70 -1.93
N GLU A 142 -18.70 0.23 -0.72
CA GLU A 142 -17.65 -0.19 0.19
C GLU A 142 -18.18 -1.35 1.02
N PRO A 143 -17.40 -2.43 1.21
CA PRO A 143 -17.77 -3.48 2.12
C PRO A 143 -18.08 -2.94 3.52
N PRO A 144 -19.02 -3.58 4.26
CA PRO A 144 -19.29 -3.25 5.64
C PRO A 144 -18.01 -3.15 6.49
N ALA A 145 -18.00 -2.22 7.44
CA ALA A 145 -16.82 -1.96 8.27
C ALA A 145 -16.37 -3.18 9.10
N GLU A 146 -17.24 -4.15 9.34
CA GLU A 146 -16.91 -5.43 9.99
C GLU A 146 -15.93 -6.30 9.18
N LEU A 147 -15.88 -6.10 7.85
CA LEU A 147 -14.99 -6.80 6.93
C LEU A 147 -13.67 -6.05 6.70
N SER A 148 -13.49 -4.88 7.30
CA SER A 148 -12.33 -4.00 7.14
C SER A 148 -11.73 -3.61 8.49
N GLY A 149 -10.43 -3.31 8.52
CA GLY A 149 -9.80 -2.70 9.70
C GLY A 149 -10.22 -1.25 9.96
N LEU A 150 -10.94 -0.62 9.02
CA LEU A 150 -11.35 0.79 9.08
C LEU A 150 -12.12 1.13 10.37
N GLY A 151 -12.97 0.22 10.85
CA GLY A 151 -13.80 0.44 12.04
C GLY A 151 -13.03 0.78 13.32
N GLN A 152 -11.74 0.40 13.43
CA GLN A 152 -10.92 0.73 14.60
C GLN A 152 -10.46 2.20 14.65
N VAL A 153 -10.39 2.85 13.50
CA VAL A 153 -9.77 4.17 13.33
C VAL A 153 -10.76 5.23 12.83
N TYR A 154 -11.93 4.82 12.32
CA TYR A 154 -12.98 5.73 11.90
C TYR A 154 -13.65 6.41 13.11
N GLY A 155 -13.94 7.71 13.00
CA GLY A 155 -14.49 8.53 14.09
C GLY A 155 -13.46 8.96 15.15
N SER A 156 -12.35 8.24 15.29
CA SER A 156 -11.23 8.58 16.17
C SER A 156 -10.09 9.24 15.39
N ALA A 157 -9.31 8.43 14.67
CA ALA A 157 -8.15 8.86 13.90
C ALA A 157 -8.51 9.50 12.55
N ILE A 158 -9.63 9.09 11.96
CA ILE A 158 -10.15 9.59 10.69
C ILE A 158 -11.50 10.26 10.98
N ARG A 159 -11.58 11.57 10.77
CA ARG A 159 -12.82 12.35 10.99
C ARG A 159 -13.17 13.13 9.74
N GLU A 160 -14.33 12.87 9.17
CA GLU A 160 -14.84 13.60 8.02
C GLU A 160 -15.75 14.75 8.47
N ASN A 161 -15.48 15.96 7.99
CA ASN A 161 -16.37 17.10 8.16
C ASN A 161 -17.17 17.27 6.87
N LEU A 162 -18.47 16.97 6.93
CA LEU A 162 -19.37 17.01 5.78
C LEU A 162 -19.58 18.41 5.20
N ASP A 163 -19.53 19.45 6.03
CA ASP A 163 -19.78 20.84 5.61
C ASP A 163 -18.62 21.41 4.79
N SER A 164 -17.39 21.08 5.20
CA SER A 164 -16.16 21.51 4.52
C SER A 164 -15.67 20.50 3.48
N GLY A 165 -16.09 19.23 3.59
CA GLY A 165 -15.59 18.10 2.81
C GLY A 165 -14.15 17.69 3.14
N ILE A 166 -13.58 18.25 4.21
CA ILE A 166 -12.23 17.98 4.69
C ILE A 166 -12.24 16.75 5.61
N THR A 167 -11.27 15.86 5.41
CA THR A 167 -11.00 14.74 6.32
C THR A 167 -9.80 15.05 7.21
N GLN A 168 -10.02 15.08 8.52
CA GLN A 168 -8.96 15.25 9.51
C GLN A 168 -8.36 13.89 9.87
N LEU A 169 -7.02 13.81 9.84
CA LEU A 169 -6.23 12.63 10.18
C LEU A 169 -5.39 12.89 11.43
N LYS A 170 -5.46 11.96 12.39
CA LYS A 170 -4.61 11.94 13.60
C LYS A 170 -3.64 10.77 13.52
N PHE A 171 -2.34 11.07 13.49
CA PHE A 171 -1.28 10.07 13.37
C PHE A 171 -0.67 9.69 14.72
N GLU A 172 -0.29 8.42 14.86
CA GLU A 172 0.50 7.95 16.01
C GLU A 172 1.99 8.27 15.87
N PHE A 173 2.46 8.49 14.63
CA PHE A 173 3.81 8.89 14.29
C PHE A 173 3.95 10.41 14.19
N ARG A 174 5.20 10.89 14.14
CA ARG A 174 5.52 12.32 14.15
C ARG A 174 5.77 12.85 12.74
N LEU A 175 5.22 14.04 12.47
CA LEU A 175 5.49 14.84 11.27
C LEU A 175 6.40 16.06 11.52
N ALA A 176 6.99 16.19 12.72
CA ALA A 176 7.88 17.31 13.06
C ALA A 176 9.11 16.83 13.86
N PRO A 177 10.32 17.38 13.63
CA PRO A 177 11.54 16.99 14.30
C PRO A 177 11.52 17.26 15.80
N GLY A 178 12.03 16.31 16.59
CA GLY A 178 12.16 16.37 18.04
C GLY A 178 12.60 15.01 18.62
N LYS A 179 13.17 14.97 19.83
CA LYS A 179 13.64 13.73 20.48
C LYS A 179 12.55 12.65 20.47
N SER A 180 12.86 11.51 19.84
CA SER A 180 11.96 10.38 19.61
C SER A 180 11.20 9.99 20.88
N ARG A 181 9.87 9.89 20.76
CA ARG A 181 9.10 8.97 21.59
C ARG A 181 8.80 7.82 20.65
N THR A 182 9.44 6.70 20.91
CA THR A 182 9.23 5.39 20.31
C THR A 182 7.74 5.17 20.06
N SER A 183 7.35 4.80 18.84
CA SER A 183 6.03 4.18 18.64
C SER A 183 5.95 2.95 19.53
N PRO A 184 4.86 2.75 20.29
CA PRO A 184 4.66 1.51 21.02
C PRO A 184 4.63 0.35 20.03
N ALA A 185 5.35 -0.73 20.33
CA ALA A 185 5.09 -2.01 19.66
C ALA A 185 3.61 -2.38 19.83
N PRO A 186 2.98 -3.08 18.87
CA PRO A 186 1.71 -3.74 19.15
C PRO A 186 1.90 -4.60 20.39
N PRO A 187 0.93 -4.63 21.33
CA PRO A 187 1.08 -5.39 22.56
C PRO A 187 1.10 -6.89 22.22
N GLU A 188 2.31 -7.46 22.22
CA GLU A 188 2.54 -8.89 22.42
C GLU A 188 2.95 -9.06 23.88
N THR A 189 1.97 -9.26 24.75
CA THR A 189 2.10 -10.07 25.97
C THR A 189 0.76 -10.15 26.68
N ASP A 190 0.32 -11.39 26.84
CA ASP A 190 -0.88 -11.80 27.54
C ASP A 190 -0.63 -11.73 29.05
N GLN A 191 -1.13 -10.66 29.70
CA GLN A 191 -1.37 -10.60 31.14
C GLN A 191 -2.24 -9.37 31.43
N SER A 192 -3.49 -9.65 31.80
CA SER A 192 -4.48 -8.63 32.20
C SER A 192 -4.01 -7.84 33.43
N PRO A 193 -3.78 -6.52 33.35
CA PRO A 193 -3.65 -5.70 34.54
C PRO A 193 -5.04 -5.33 35.07
N LYS A 194 -5.21 -5.45 36.39
CA LYS A 194 -6.39 -4.95 37.13
C LYS A 194 -6.72 -3.48 36.78
N PRO A 195 -8.01 -3.09 36.82
CA PRO A 195 -8.46 -1.82 36.28
C PRO A 195 -8.06 -0.67 37.21
N THR A 196 -7.01 0.05 36.83
CA THR A 196 -6.87 1.44 37.25
C THR A 196 -7.38 2.25 36.07
N ALA A 197 -8.33 3.16 36.30
CA ALA A 197 -8.97 3.96 35.27
C ALA A 197 -7.95 4.85 34.54
N ILE A 198 -7.32 4.29 33.51
CA ILE A 198 -6.53 5.02 32.52
C ILE A 198 -7.54 5.43 31.46
N VAL A 199 -7.73 6.73 31.29
CA VAL A 199 -8.49 7.29 30.16
C VAL A 199 -7.90 6.68 28.89
N ALA A 200 -8.62 5.77 28.23
CA ALA A 200 -8.17 5.13 27.02
C ALA A 200 -7.87 6.22 25.99
N SER A 201 -6.61 6.33 25.57
CA SER A 201 -6.23 7.29 24.52
C SER A 201 -6.94 6.93 23.22
N GLU A 202 -7.59 7.90 22.58
CA GLU A 202 -8.24 7.70 21.28
C GLU A 202 -7.26 7.01 20.29
N PRO A 203 -7.70 5.96 19.56
CA PRO A 203 -6.89 5.32 18.53
C PRO A 203 -6.37 6.36 17.51
N LYS A 204 -5.11 6.20 17.10
CA LYS A 204 -4.45 7.04 16.09
C LYS A 204 -4.00 6.20 14.92
N LEU A 205 -3.89 6.79 13.73
CA LEU A 205 -3.55 6.07 12.51
C LEU A 205 -2.04 5.83 12.42
N GLY A 206 -1.65 4.57 12.21
CA GLY A 206 -0.26 4.16 11.97
C GLY A 206 0.20 4.40 10.56
N LEU A 207 1.48 4.16 10.27
CA LEU A 207 2.04 4.27 8.92
C LEU A 207 1.35 3.30 7.96
N ARG A 208 1.24 2.01 8.34
CA ARG A 208 0.50 1.01 7.56
C ARG A 208 -0.98 1.39 7.41
N GLY A 209 -1.60 1.86 8.48
CA GLY A 209 -2.98 2.34 8.47
C GLY A 209 -3.20 3.49 7.50
N LEU A 210 -2.28 4.45 7.42
CA LEU A 210 -2.32 5.53 6.46
C LEU A 210 -2.14 5.03 5.02
N LEU A 211 -1.22 4.10 4.79
CA LEU A 211 -1.02 3.52 3.46
C LEU A 211 -2.27 2.78 2.98
N HIS A 212 -2.87 1.94 3.84
CA HIS A 212 -4.15 1.28 3.57
C HIS A 212 -5.27 2.29 3.30
N TYR A 213 -5.38 3.33 4.12
CA TYR A 213 -6.36 4.39 3.91
C TYR A 213 -6.21 5.04 2.54
N LEU A 214 -5.01 5.44 2.15
CA LEU A 214 -4.77 6.06 0.85
C LEU A 214 -5.02 5.10 -0.32
N TRP A 215 -4.73 3.80 -0.15
CA TRP A 215 -5.04 2.75 -1.14
C TRP A 215 -6.55 2.53 -1.31
N GLU A 216 -7.30 2.63 -0.21
CA GLU A 216 -8.75 2.53 -0.23
C GLU A 216 -9.37 3.74 -0.91
N GLN A 217 -8.96 4.94 -0.49
CA GLN A 217 -9.44 6.22 -1.02
C GLN A 217 -9.06 6.45 -2.48
N SER A 218 -7.99 5.83 -2.98
CA SER A 218 -7.63 5.87 -4.39
C SER A 218 -8.43 4.88 -5.25
N GLY A 219 -9.17 3.95 -4.64
CA GLY A 219 -9.86 2.86 -5.33
C GLY A 219 -8.94 1.70 -5.75
N TRP A 220 -7.63 1.75 -5.47
CA TRP A 220 -6.67 0.76 -5.94
C TRP A 220 -6.77 -0.59 -5.23
N HIS A 221 -7.45 -0.66 -4.09
CA HIS A 221 -7.84 -1.90 -3.43
C HIS A 221 -8.88 -2.73 -4.21
N ARG A 222 -9.63 -2.11 -5.14
CA ARG A 222 -10.60 -2.83 -5.98
C ARG A 222 -9.91 -3.47 -7.15
N TRP A 223 -10.53 -4.47 -7.73
CA TRP A 223 -10.13 -5.07 -8.99
C TRP A 223 -11.35 -5.35 -9.85
N THR A 224 -11.26 -4.97 -11.12
CA THR A 224 -12.11 -5.47 -12.20
C THR A 224 -11.23 -5.71 -13.43
N PRO A 225 -11.59 -6.64 -14.32
CA PRO A 225 -10.81 -6.89 -15.55
C PRO A 225 -10.57 -5.62 -16.38
N ALA A 226 -11.55 -4.71 -16.42
CA ALA A 226 -11.44 -3.44 -17.15
C ALA A 226 -10.39 -2.47 -16.57
N THR A 227 -9.93 -2.67 -15.34
CA THR A 227 -8.90 -1.82 -14.71
C THR A 227 -7.47 -2.27 -15.00
N ALA A 228 -7.26 -3.45 -15.58
CA ALA A 228 -5.94 -4.07 -15.75
C ALA A 228 -4.92 -3.16 -16.45
N ALA A 229 -5.32 -2.50 -17.55
CA ALA A 229 -4.42 -1.62 -18.31
C ALA A 229 -3.92 -0.39 -17.53
N ARG A 230 -4.62 0.00 -16.45
CA ARG A 230 -4.26 1.17 -15.62
C ARG A 230 -3.31 0.81 -14.46
N ARG A 231 -2.98 -0.47 -14.27
CA ARG A 231 -2.21 -1.01 -13.13
C ARG A 231 -0.71 -0.90 -13.34
N HIS A 232 -0.22 0.31 -13.16
CA HIS A 232 1.19 0.67 -13.29
C HIS A 232 1.52 1.82 -12.34
N TRP A 233 2.81 2.06 -12.11
CA TRP A 233 3.30 3.09 -11.19
C TRP A 233 2.71 4.48 -11.45
N TYR A 234 2.68 4.92 -12.72
CA TYR A 234 2.13 6.24 -13.07
C TYR A 234 0.68 6.41 -12.59
N GLY A 235 -0.15 5.40 -12.85
CA GLY A 235 -1.56 5.36 -12.43
C GLY A 235 -1.68 5.35 -10.91
N LEU A 236 -0.89 4.52 -10.22
CA LEU A 236 -0.93 4.42 -8.77
C LEU A 236 -0.56 5.75 -8.14
N ARG A 237 0.55 6.34 -8.57
CA ARG A 237 1.04 7.63 -8.09
C ARG A 237 -0.03 8.70 -8.24
N LYS A 238 -0.64 8.82 -9.43
CA LYS A 238 -1.70 9.79 -9.69
C LYS A 238 -2.85 9.61 -8.70
N ALA A 239 -3.34 8.39 -8.56
CA ALA A 239 -4.48 8.10 -7.69
C ALA A 239 -4.16 8.28 -6.20
N LEU A 240 -2.92 8.01 -5.74
CA LEU A 240 -2.51 8.28 -4.37
C LEU A 240 -2.39 9.79 -4.08
N LEU A 241 -1.91 10.58 -5.04
CA LEU A 241 -1.87 12.04 -4.92
C LEU A 241 -3.29 12.62 -4.87
N GLU A 242 -4.18 12.15 -5.75
CA GLU A 242 -5.61 12.49 -5.71
C GLU A 242 -6.26 12.05 -4.39
N ALA A 243 -5.90 10.87 -3.88
CA ALA A 243 -6.35 10.39 -2.58
C ALA A 243 -5.84 11.24 -1.43
N CYS A 244 -4.74 12.00 -1.56
CA CYS A 244 -4.31 12.96 -0.54
C CYS A 244 -5.17 14.23 -0.51
N ALA A 245 -5.92 14.52 -1.57
CA ALA A 245 -6.73 15.72 -1.68
C ALA A 245 -7.82 15.80 -0.61
N GLY A 246 -8.01 17.01 -0.07
CA GLY A 246 -9.01 17.29 0.97
C GLY A 246 -8.74 16.61 2.32
N LYS A 247 -7.50 16.17 2.57
CA LYS A 247 -7.08 15.57 3.85
C LYS A 247 -6.15 16.52 4.59
N VAL A 248 -6.34 16.64 5.90
CA VAL A 248 -5.57 17.54 6.77
C VAL A 248 -5.01 16.76 7.95
N ALA A 249 -3.73 16.96 8.23
CA ALA A 249 -3.04 16.45 9.42
C ALA A 249 -2.29 17.59 10.11
N LYS A 250 -2.43 17.71 11.44
CA LYS A 250 -1.84 18.80 12.23
C LYS A 250 -2.10 20.21 11.65
N SER A 251 -3.32 20.44 11.20
CA SER A 251 -3.75 21.72 10.59
C SER A 251 -3.06 22.08 9.26
N SER A 252 -2.34 21.13 8.64
CA SER A 252 -1.74 21.29 7.32
C SER A 252 -2.30 20.26 6.34
N PRO A 253 -2.48 20.62 5.05
CA PRO A 253 -2.88 19.67 4.02
C PRO A 253 -1.92 18.48 3.90
N LEU A 254 -2.44 17.26 3.71
CA LEU A 254 -1.65 16.02 3.75
C LEU A 254 -0.61 15.95 2.62
N ASP A 255 -0.98 16.40 1.43
CA ASP A 255 -0.15 16.48 0.23
C ASP A 255 1.12 17.31 0.43
N THR A 256 1.12 18.27 1.36
CA THR A 256 2.34 19.03 1.71
C THR A 256 3.39 18.18 2.45
N TRP A 257 2.96 17.08 3.08
CA TRP A 257 3.84 16.16 3.81
C TRP A 257 4.26 14.97 2.96
N VAL A 258 3.36 14.48 2.10
CA VAL A 258 3.58 13.27 1.31
C VAL A 258 4.53 13.56 0.14
N PHE A 259 5.40 12.61 -0.13
CA PHE A 259 6.32 12.58 -1.25
C PHE A 259 6.21 11.21 -1.94
N ILE A 260 5.76 11.22 -3.18
CA ILE A 260 5.63 10.03 -4.03
C ILE A 260 6.49 10.27 -5.28
N PRO A 261 7.53 9.45 -5.53
CA PRO A 261 8.45 9.63 -6.65
C PRO A 261 7.71 9.83 -7.98
N GLU A 262 8.10 10.84 -8.75
CA GLU A 262 7.67 10.98 -10.15
C GLU A 262 8.11 9.76 -10.96
N THR A 263 7.35 9.39 -11.98
CA THR A 263 7.76 8.34 -12.91
C THR A 263 9.09 8.72 -13.57
N PHE A 264 10.11 7.89 -13.38
CA PHE A 264 11.42 8.12 -13.97
C PHE A 264 11.42 7.77 -15.47
N VAL A 265 11.69 8.78 -16.30
CA VAL A 265 11.89 8.63 -17.75
C VAL A 265 13.31 9.04 -18.08
N LEU A 266 14.07 8.14 -18.73
CA LEU A 266 15.51 8.34 -18.97
C LEU A 266 15.79 9.62 -19.75
N ASP A 267 15.00 9.91 -20.79
CA ASP A 267 15.13 11.10 -21.63
C ASP A 267 14.87 12.41 -20.85
N LYS A 268 14.10 12.35 -19.75
CA LYS A 268 13.76 13.49 -18.89
C LYS A 268 14.54 13.47 -17.56
N LYS A 269 15.61 12.67 -17.46
CA LYS A 269 16.35 12.42 -16.22
C LYS A 269 16.75 13.71 -15.50
N ASP A 270 17.40 14.63 -16.21
CA ASP A 270 17.93 15.86 -15.61
C ASP A 270 16.81 16.76 -15.10
N GLU A 271 15.72 16.90 -15.86
CA GLU A 271 14.54 17.66 -15.41
C GLU A 271 13.86 17.06 -14.17
N ILE A 272 13.77 15.72 -14.12
CA ILE A 272 13.21 14.99 -12.97
C ILE A 272 14.10 15.21 -11.75
N ASN A 273 15.42 15.14 -11.93
CA ASN A 273 16.40 15.37 -10.87
C ASN A 273 16.36 16.81 -10.36
N ASP A 274 16.18 17.82 -11.23
CA ASP A 274 16.03 19.21 -10.83
C ASP A 274 14.75 19.44 -10.01
N ARG A 275 13.62 18.86 -10.44
CA ARG A 275 12.36 18.89 -9.68
C ARG A 275 12.50 18.19 -8.33
N LEU A 276 13.20 17.05 -8.29
CA LEU A 276 13.48 16.30 -7.08
C LEU A 276 14.34 17.11 -6.10
N ALA A 277 15.44 17.69 -6.57
CA ALA A 277 16.35 18.51 -5.76
C ALA A 277 15.62 19.72 -5.16
N LYS A 278 14.74 20.35 -5.93
CA LYS A 278 13.87 21.43 -5.44
C LYS A 278 12.86 20.91 -4.40
N ALA A 279 12.19 19.80 -4.67
CA ALA A 279 11.19 19.24 -3.75
C ALA A 279 11.79 18.78 -2.41
N LEU A 280 13.04 18.32 -2.42
CA LEU A 280 13.76 17.77 -1.25
C LEU A 280 14.89 18.70 -0.76
N SER A 281 14.85 19.98 -1.12
CA SER A 281 15.87 20.94 -0.68
C SER A 281 15.88 21.06 0.85
N TYR A 282 17.06 21.12 1.48
CA TYR A 282 17.15 21.22 2.94
C TYR A 282 16.46 22.48 3.48
N ALA A 283 16.67 23.63 2.82
CA ALA A 283 16.13 24.92 3.26
C ALA A 283 14.60 24.93 3.29
N ASP A 284 13.94 24.36 2.26
CA ASP A 284 12.47 24.30 2.19
C ASP A 284 11.86 23.26 3.13
N ASN A 285 12.68 22.30 3.57
CA ASN A 285 12.29 21.20 4.46
C ASN A 285 12.86 21.34 5.87
N LEU A 286 13.42 22.51 6.20
CA LEU A 286 13.94 22.82 7.52
C LEU A 286 12.80 22.68 8.53
N HIS A 287 12.94 21.72 9.45
CA HIS A 287 11.93 21.36 10.45
C HIS A 287 10.69 20.59 9.97
N ARG A 288 10.74 19.92 8.81
CA ARG A 288 9.63 19.08 8.31
C ARG A 288 10.03 17.61 8.23
N PHE A 289 9.28 16.71 8.87
CA PHE A 289 9.30 15.30 8.47
C PHE A 289 8.32 15.13 7.32
N ARG A 290 8.81 14.57 6.23
CA ARG A 290 7.97 14.18 5.09
C ARG A 290 7.61 12.71 5.20
N LEU A 291 6.56 12.33 4.48
CA LEU A 291 6.14 10.95 4.31
C LEU A 291 6.54 10.47 2.92
N LEU A 292 7.50 9.57 2.83
CA LEU A 292 7.80 8.84 1.61
C LEU A 292 6.70 7.79 1.41
N ILE A 293 6.15 7.68 0.20
CA ILE A 293 5.47 6.48 -0.30
C ILE A 293 6.15 6.08 -1.60
N GLY A 294 6.71 4.87 -1.67
CA GLY A 294 7.48 4.42 -2.82
C GLY A 294 7.59 2.90 -2.91
N GLU A 295 8.06 2.40 -4.05
CA GLU A 295 8.38 0.99 -4.21
C GLU A 295 9.85 0.74 -3.85
N LEU A 296 10.11 -0.15 -2.89
CA LEU A 296 11.45 -0.52 -2.48
C LEU A 296 12.10 -1.39 -3.55
N LYS A 297 13.28 -0.98 -4.02
CA LYS A 297 14.08 -1.73 -4.99
C LYS A 297 15.09 -2.63 -4.32
N GLU A 298 15.81 -2.09 -3.34
CA GLU A 298 16.96 -2.77 -2.74
C GLU A 298 17.33 -2.12 -1.41
N ILE A 299 17.94 -2.89 -0.51
CA ILE A 299 18.57 -2.39 0.71
C ILE A 299 20.05 -2.73 0.65
N LYS A 300 20.91 -1.73 0.84
CA LYS A 300 22.37 -1.88 0.80
C LYS A 300 23.00 -1.41 2.08
N GLU A 301 24.14 -1.99 2.43
CA GLU A 301 25.02 -1.42 3.43
C GLU A 301 25.53 -0.04 2.96
N ALA A 302 25.66 0.86 3.93
CA ALA A 302 26.28 2.17 3.75
C ALA A 302 27.43 2.32 4.74
N ARG A 303 28.25 3.37 4.59
CA ARG A 303 29.34 3.65 5.54
C ARG A 303 28.85 3.77 6.99
N PHE A 304 27.62 4.23 7.18
CA PHE A 304 26.95 4.31 8.47
C PHE A 304 25.52 3.76 8.34
N GLY A 305 25.30 2.54 8.86
CA GLY A 305 24.02 1.85 8.74
C GLY A 305 23.75 1.38 7.32
N HIS A 306 22.53 1.60 6.84
CA HIS A 306 22.05 1.07 5.57
C HIS A 306 21.40 2.18 4.71
N LYS A 307 21.30 1.93 3.41
CA LYS A 307 20.57 2.77 2.46
C LYS A 307 19.52 1.97 1.70
N LEU A 308 18.32 2.53 1.63
CA LEU A 308 17.19 2.01 0.89
C LEU A 308 17.14 2.69 -0.47
N ILE A 309 17.11 1.89 -1.52
CA ILE A 309 16.95 2.34 -2.90
C ILE A 309 15.49 2.22 -3.26
N VAL A 310 14.86 3.32 -3.65
CA VAL A 310 13.45 3.38 -4.05
C VAL A 310 13.40 3.46 -5.58
N LYS A 311 12.49 2.69 -6.21
CA LYS A 311 12.29 2.79 -7.66
C LYS A 311 11.90 4.22 -8.05
N HIS A 312 12.28 4.62 -9.25
CA HIS A 312 12.16 5.99 -9.76
C HIS A 312 12.99 7.06 -9.04
N LEU A 313 13.84 6.68 -8.07
CA LEU A 313 14.83 7.55 -7.42
C LEU A 313 16.24 6.92 -7.49
N PRO A 314 16.78 6.63 -8.69
CA PRO A 314 18.04 5.91 -8.82
C PRO A 314 19.24 6.63 -8.16
N GLU A 315 19.20 7.95 -8.08
CA GLU A 315 20.30 8.79 -7.58
C GLU A 315 20.02 9.38 -6.19
N PHE A 316 18.90 9.03 -5.56
CA PHE A 316 18.49 9.60 -4.27
C PHE A 316 18.11 8.51 -3.26
N PRO A 317 19.10 7.94 -2.53
CA PRO A 317 18.85 6.92 -1.53
C PRO A 317 18.31 7.49 -0.22
N PHE A 318 17.57 6.67 0.53
CA PHE A 318 17.13 6.97 1.89
C PHE A 318 17.98 6.20 2.90
N PHE A 319 18.57 6.89 3.87
CA PHE A 319 19.46 6.29 4.87
C PHE A 319 18.69 5.88 6.12
N ILE A 320 19.14 4.79 6.74
CA ILE A 320 18.61 4.28 8.01
C ILE A 320 19.78 3.87 8.90
N ASN A 321 19.75 4.27 10.17
CA ASN A 321 20.80 3.89 11.11
C ASN A 321 20.71 2.39 11.47
N GLU A 322 21.83 1.82 11.91
CA GLU A 322 21.97 0.39 12.19
C GLU A 322 20.93 -0.16 13.18
N GLN A 323 20.66 0.59 14.25
CA GLN A 323 19.70 0.16 15.27
C GLN A 323 18.27 0.09 14.73
N THR A 324 17.90 1.06 13.90
CA THR A 324 16.56 1.14 13.29
C THR A 324 16.44 0.10 12.18
N TYR A 325 17.51 -0.14 11.42
CA TYR A 325 17.58 -1.21 10.44
C TYR A 325 17.36 -2.60 11.07
N LYS A 326 18.05 -2.93 12.16
CA LYS A 326 17.87 -4.22 12.85
C LYS A 326 16.43 -4.44 13.32
N ARG A 327 15.78 -3.40 13.84
CA ARG A 327 14.36 -3.46 14.21
C ARG A 327 13.47 -3.62 12.98
N PHE A 328 13.74 -2.88 11.92
CA PHE A 328 13.01 -2.95 10.66
C PHE A 328 13.05 -4.38 10.07
N ILE A 329 14.24 -4.99 9.96
CA ILE A 329 14.38 -6.36 9.46
C ILE A 329 13.62 -7.35 10.33
N LYS A 330 13.73 -7.24 11.66
CA LYS A 330 13.01 -8.14 12.58
C LYS A 330 11.49 -7.96 12.50
N GLN A 331 11.02 -6.72 12.37
CA GLN A 331 9.60 -6.39 12.39
C GLN A 331 8.89 -6.81 11.10
N PHE A 332 9.56 -6.69 9.96
CA PHE A 332 8.99 -6.94 8.64
C PHE A 332 9.60 -8.18 7.96
N ASP A 333 10.04 -9.16 8.76
CA ASP A 333 10.68 -10.38 8.26
C ASP A 333 9.76 -11.15 7.29
N SER A 334 8.46 -11.25 7.62
CA SER A 334 7.45 -11.90 6.78
C SER A 334 7.28 -11.19 5.43
N GLU A 335 7.14 -9.86 5.43
CA GLU A 335 7.00 -9.08 4.20
C GLU A 335 8.25 -9.15 3.32
N LEU A 336 9.44 -9.11 3.94
CA LEU A 336 10.72 -9.24 3.26
C LEU A 336 10.91 -10.65 2.69
N LEU A 337 10.47 -11.69 3.40
CA LEU A 337 10.55 -13.07 2.92
C LEU A 337 9.62 -13.30 1.72
N LEU A 338 8.37 -12.80 1.77
CA LEU A 338 7.43 -12.84 0.65
C LEU A 338 8.01 -12.13 -0.57
N TRP A 339 8.55 -10.92 -0.39
CA TRP A 339 9.15 -10.15 -1.48
C TRP A 339 10.35 -10.86 -2.10
N ARG A 340 11.17 -11.56 -1.30
CA ARG A 340 12.28 -12.38 -1.79
C ARG A 340 11.82 -13.62 -2.56
N GLY A 341 10.75 -14.26 -2.11
CA GLY A 341 10.25 -15.50 -2.70
C GLY A 341 9.38 -15.31 -3.94
N ILE A 342 8.82 -14.11 -4.12
CA ILE A 342 7.79 -13.84 -5.14
C ILE A 342 8.28 -12.70 -6.05
N GLU A 343 9.00 -13.05 -7.12
CA GLU A 343 9.67 -12.09 -8.01
C GLU A 343 8.72 -11.10 -8.69
N SER A 344 7.48 -11.50 -8.94
CA SER A 344 6.45 -10.66 -9.58
C SER A 344 5.79 -9.66 -8.63
N SER A 345 6.06 -9.75 -7.32
CA SER A 345 5.48 -8.88 -6.31
C SER A 345 6.25 -7.57 -6.16
N HIS A 346 5.54 -6.53 -5.75
CA HIS A 346 6.09 -5.23 -5.37
C HIS A 346 6.15 -5.13 -3.84
N LEU A 347 7.15 -4.42 -3.33
CA LEU A 347 7.24 -4.09 -1.92
C LEU A 347 7.11 -2.58 -1.74
N MET A 348 5.96 -2.15 -1.24
CA MET A 348 5.70 -0.74 -0.97
C MET A 348 6.27 -0.35 0.39
N ILE A 349 6.93 0.80 0.44
CA ILE A 349 7.40 1.45 1.67
C ILE A 349 6.61 2.73 1.91
N ILE A 350 6.19 2.92 3.17
CA ILE A 350 5.79 4.22 3.69
C ILE A 350 6.69 4.57 4.88
N GLY A 351 7.23 5.78 4.93
CA GLY A 351 8.13 6.16 6.02
C GLY A 351 8.25 7.65 6.26
N THR A 352 8.50 8.02 7.51
CA THR A 352 8.86 9.39 7.88
C THR A 352 10.34 9.62 7.61
N PHE A 353 10.68 10.72 6.96
CA PHE A 353 12.07 11.09 6.74
C PHE A 353 12.30 12.59 6.90
N ALA A 354 13.53 12.96 7.25
CA ALA A 354 14.01 14.32 7.27
C ALA A 354 15.21 14.46 6.34
N ILE A 355 15.39 15.66 5.78
CA ILE A 355 16.59 16.01 5.02
C ILE A 355 17.60 16.60 5.99
N ASN A 356 18.81 16.04 6.03
CA ASN A 356 19.90 16.57 6.86
C ASN A 356 20.63 17.74 6.15
N GLN A 357 21.54 18.40 6.86
CA GLN A 357 22.30 19.55 6.32
C GLN A 357 23.13 19.20 5.08
N ALA A 358 23.51 17.93 4.91
CA ALA A 358 24.24 17.45 3.73
C ALA A 358 23.31 17.12 2.55
N GLY A 359 22.00 17.29 2.68
CA GLY A 359 21.02 16.98 1.64
C GLY A 359 20.60 15.52 1.56
N HIS A 360 21.01 14.67 2.50
CA HIS A 360 20.60 13.26 2.53
C HIS A 360 19.27 13.09 3.27
N ALA A 361 18.44 12.17 2.78
CA ALA A 361 17.21 11.77 3.46
C ALA A 361 17.47 10.68 4.50
N GLU A 362 17.12 10.95 5.75
CA GLU A 362 17.23 10.01 6.88
C GLU A 362 15.84 9.54 7.30
N LEU A 363 15.62 8.22 7.25
CA LEU A 363 14.39 7.58 7.70
C LEU A 363 14.37 7.46 9.23
N ASP A 364 13.23 7.81 9.81
CA ASP A 364 12.98 7.69 11.25
C ASP A 364 12.08 6.49 11.57
N SER A 365 10.94 6.40 10.88
CA SER A 365 9.95 5.32 11.05
C SER A 365 9.52 4.81 9.68
N VAL A 366 9.30 3.51 9.56
CA VAL A 366 8.99 2.84 8.29
C VAL A 366 7.93 1.77 8.48
N SER A 367 7.17 1.51 7.43
CA SER A 367 6.29 0.35 7.30
C SER A 367 6.33 -0.18 5.88
N LEU A 368 6.14 -1.49 5.75
CA LEU A 368 6.07 -2.19 4.47
C LEU A 368 4.64 -2.68 4.18
N MET A 369 4.39 -2.94 2.90
CA MET A 369 3.18 -3.60 2.40
C MET A 369 3.53 -4.34 1.11
N ASN A 370 3.36 -5.67 1.08
CA ASN A 370 3.48 -6.44 -0.15
C ASN A 370 2.27 -6.16 -1.05
N VAL A 371 2.53 -6.11 -2.35
CA VAL A 371 1.55 -5.76 -3.37
C VAL A 371 1.75 -6.66 -4.58
N SER A 372 0.68 -7.25 -5.11
CA SER A 372 0.74 -8.17 -6.25
C SER A 372 1.14 -7.44 -7.53
N SER A 373 1.42 -8.20 -8.60
CA SER A 373 1.67 -7.64 -9.94
C SER A 373 0.55 -6.72 -10.46
N GLN A 374 -0.66 -6.87 -9.93
CA GLN A 374 -1.84 -6.04 -10.24
C GLN A 374 -2.03 -4.86 -9.27
N TRP A 375 -1.01 -4.53 -8.48
CA TRP A 375 -1.03 -3.44 -7.50
C TRP A 375 -2.08 -3.61 -6.38
N ILE A 376 -2.46 -4.85 -6.07
CA ILE A 376 -3.39 -5.21 -4.99
C ILE A 376 -2.59 -5.66 -3.75
N PRO A 377 -2.81 -5.06 -2.56
CA PRO A 377 -2.12 -5.48 -1.33
C PRO A 377 -2.41 -6.93 -0.93
N PHE A 378 -1.41 -7.62 -0.40
CA PHE A 378 -1.55 -8.96 0.19
C PHE A 378 -0.62 -9.13 1.40
N GLU A 379 -0.95 -10.08 2.28
CA GLU A 379 -0.20 -10.32 3.53
C GLU A 379 0.41 -11.73 3.62
N THR A 380 -0.10 -12.69 2.85
CA THR A 380 0.39 -14.07 2.85
C THR A 380 0.47 -14.63 1.42
N ALA A 381 1.26 -15.69 1.24
CA ALA A 381 1.35 -16.38 -0.06
C ALA A 381 0.02 -17.03 -0.47
N ASP A 382 -0.75 -17.54 0.50
CA ASP A 382 -2.09 -18.09 0.26
C ASP A 382 -3.06 -16.99 -0.19
N GLU A 383 -3.02 -15.82 0.43
CA GLU A 383 -3.84 -14.68 -0.01
C GLU A 383 -3.44 -14.22 -1.41
N LEU A 384 -2.14 -14.16 -1.74
CA LEU A 384 -1.72 -13.85 -3.10
C LEU A 384 -2.25 -14.88 -4.11
N SER A 385 -2.20 -16.16 -3.76
CA SER A 385 -2.71 -17.25 -4.61
C SER A 385 -4.22 -17.11 -4.87
N LEU A 386 -4.99 -16.70 -3.85
CA LEU A 386 -6.40 -16.34 -4.02
C LEU A 386 -6.56 -15.14 -4.98
N LEU A 387 -5.79 -14.07 -4.80
CA LEU A 387 -5.86 -12.88 -5.66
C LEU A 387 -5.53 -13.23 -7.12
N ASP A 388 -4.48 -13.99 -7.36
CA ASP A 388 -4.08 -14.43 -8.70
C ASP A 388 -5.14 -15.34 -9.33
N TYR A 389 -5.74 -16.25 -8.54
CA TYR A 389 -6.87 -17.07 -8.98
C TYR A 389 -8.05 -16.20 -9.43
N LEU A 390 -8.44 -15.20 -8.63
CA LEU A 390 -9.56 -14.30 -8.96
C LEU A 390 -9.28 -13.47 -10.21
N VAL A 391 -8.07 -12.92 -10.32
CA VAL A 391 -7.62 -12.15 -11.49
C VAL A 391 -7.66 -13.01 -12.74
N MET A 392 -7.12 -14.23 -12.69
CA MET A 392 -7.07 -15.17 -13.82
C MET A 392 -8.47 -15.57 -14.30
N HIS A 393 -9.43 -15.72 -13.39
CA HIS A 393 -10.83 -16.05 -13.72
C HIS A 393 -11.69 -14.82 -14.04
N GLY A 394 -11.09 -13.63 -14.20
CA GLY A 394 -11.79 -12.42 -14.58
C GLY A 394 -12.80 -11.93 -13.53
N ARG A 395 -12.64 -12.33 -12.27
CA ARG A 395 -13.53 -11.95 -11.17
C ARG A 395 -13.35 -10.46 -10.82
N SER A 396 -14.40 -9.85 -10.28
CA SER A 396 -14.36 -8.49 -9.73
C SER A 396 -14.52 -8.50 -8.22
N PHE A 397 -13.64 -7.79 -7.52
CA PHE A 397 -13.58 -7.82 -6.06
C PHE A 397 -13.05 -6.52 -5.44
N ALA A 398 -13.29 -6.34 -4.15
CA ALA A 398 -12.64 -5.33 -3.32
C ALA A 398 -11.73 -6.02 -2.29
N LYS A 399 -10.44 -5.65 -2.23
CA LYS A 399 -9.52 -6.13 -1.19
C LYS A 399 -9.90 -5.50 0.14
N CYS A 400 -10.10 -6.33 1.15
CA CYS A 400 -10.27 -5.87 2.52
C CYS A 400 -8.89 -5.51 3.11
N LEU A 401 -8.78 -4.31 3.67
CA LEU A 401 -7.53 -3.80 4.20
C LEU A 401 -7.53 -3.80 5.73
N ARG A 402 -6.38 -4.13 6.32
CA ARG A 402 -6.25 -4.32 7.76
C ARG A 402 -6.15 -3.03 8.57
N TYR A 403 -5.81 -1.90 7.95
CA TYR A 403 -5.52 -0.66 8.67
C TYR A 403 -4.54 -0.89 9.86
N ASN A 404 -4.99 -0.63 11.08
CA ASN A 404 -4.26 -0.84 12.33
C ASN A 404 -4.59 -2.18 13.03
N LEU A 405 -5.51 -2.98 12.47
CA LEU A 405 -5.90 -4.27 13.04
C LEU A 405 -4.67 -5.19 13.14
N ALA A 406 -4.57 -5.95 14.23
CA ALA A 406 -3.47 -6.89 14.43
C ALA A 406 -3.52 -8.04 13.40
N GLY A 407 -2.37 -8.55 12.97
CA GLY A 407 -2.29 -9.66 12.00
C GLY A 407 -2.86 -10.98 12.53
N THR A 408 -2.89 -11.14 13.86
CA THR A 408 -3.50 -12.28 14.54
C THR A 408 -5.02 -12.30 14.43
N LYS A 409 -5.66 -11.15 14.23
CA LYS A 409 -7.12 -11.07 14.09
C LYS A 409 -7.53 -11.47 12.67
N PRO A 410 -8.47 -12.42 12.51
CA PRO A 410 -8.95 -12.78 11.19
C PRO A 410 -9.66 -11.60 10.52
N LEU A 411 -9.55 -11.55 9.20
CA LEU A 411 -10.16 -10.54 8.32
C LEU A 411 -10.49 -11.26 7.01
N ALA A 412 -11.59 -10.88 6.35
CA ALA A 412 -11.82 -11.32 4.98
C ALA A 412 -10.63 -10.88 4.11
N SER A 413 -10.25 -11.69 3.13
CA SER A 413 -9.22 -11.30 2.16
C SER A 413 -9.82 -10.34 1.14
N VAL A 414 -10.96 -10.68 0.57
CA VAL A 414 -11.68 -9.86 -0.42
C VAL A 414 -13.19 -9.93 -0.22
N VAL A 415 -13.91 -9.03 -0.86
CA VAL A 415 -15.35 -9.15 -1.13
C VAL A 415 -15.56 -9.20 -2.64
N LEU A 416 -16.15 -10.28 -3.13
CA LEU A 416 -16.61 -10.41 -4.51
C LEU A 416 -17.80 -9.48 -4.73
N VAL A 417 -17.76 -8.74 -5.84
CA VAL A 417 -18.80 -7.77 -6.21
C VAL A 417 -19.47 -8.10 -7.55
N ASP A 418 -19.13 -9.25 -8.12
CA ASP A 418 -19.70 -9.82 -9.34
C ASP A 418 -20.69 -10.97 -9.07
N THR A 419 -21.01 -11.23 -7.80
CA THR A 419 -22.02 -12.19 -7.34
C THR A 419 -23.38 -11.51 -7.12
N GLU A 420 -24.48 -12.28 -7.05
CA GLU A 420 -25.84 -11.73 -6.84
C GLU A 420 -25.92 -10.85 -5.59
N ALA A 421 -25.34 -11.33 -4.48
CA ALA A 421 -25.07 -10.54 -3.28
C ALA A 421 -23.55 -10.47 -3.04
N PRO A 422 -23.00 -9.35 -2.53
CA PRO A 422 -21.58 -9.27 -2.19
C PRO A 422 -21.14 -10.42 -1.29
N THR A 423 -20.04 -11.07 -1.67
CA THR A 423 -19.59 -12.28 -0.97
C THR A 423 -18.18 -12.10 -0.41
N ALA A 424 -18.04 -12.12 0.91
CA ALA A 424 -16.76 -12.09 1.60
C ALA A 424 -16.02 -13.42 1.43
N VAL A 425 -14.75 -13.37 1.08
CA VAL A 425 -13.90 -14.56 0.93
C VAL A 425 -12.79 -14.51 1.97
N TYR A 426 -12.73 -15.55 2.79
CA TYR A 426 -11.69 -15.74 3.80
C TYR A 426 -10.68 -16.76 3.29
N SER A 427 -9.40 -16.38 3.22
CA SER A 427 -8.32 -17.33 2.93
C SER A 427 -7.90 -18.03 4.21
N ILE A 428 -7.91 -19.36 4.21
CA ILE A 428 -7.27 -20.16 5.26
C ILE A 428 -5.84 -20.46 4.82
N GLN A 429 -4.90 -20.36 5.76
CA GLN A 429 -3.51 -20.74 5.48
C GLN A 429 -3.40 -22.27 5.45
N ALA A 430 -2.57 -22.81 4.58
CA ALA A 430 -2.41 -24.26 4.45
C ALA A 430 -2.00 -24.95 5.78
N ASP A 431 -1.31 -24.21 6.64
CA ASP A 431 -0.81 -24.60 7.97
C ASP A 431 -1.58 -23.96 9.14
N ALA A 432 -2.72 -23.31 8.88
CA ALA A 432 -3.49 -22.64 9.91
C ALA A 432 -3.85 -23.60 11.06
N ASN A 433 -3.61 -23.16 12.30
CA ASN A 433 -4.06 -23.88 13.47
C ASN A 433 -5.60 -23.88 13.57
N ASP A 434 -6.15 -24.84 14.33
CA ASP A 434 -7.59 -24.97 14.52
C ASP A 434 -8.22 -23.69 15.11
N GLU A 435 -7.47 -22.94 15.93
CA GLU A 435 -7.92 -21.70 16.57
C GLU A 435 -8.21 -20.58 15.55
N ARG A 436 -7.32 -20.36 14.58
CA ARG A 436 -7.53 -19.33 13.54
C ARG A 436 -8.67 -19.72 12.60
N ALA A 437 -8.77 -20.99 12.23
CA ALA A 437 -9.87 -21.50 11.43
C ALA A 437 -11.21 -21.31 12.16
N GLU A 438 -11.27 -21.60 13.46
CA GLU A 438 -12.47 -21.41 14.27
C GLU A 438 -12.84 -19.93 14.44
N ALA A 439 -11.84 -19.06 14.63
CA ALA A 439 -12.08 -17.62 14.69
C ALA A 439 -12.64 -17.05 13.38
N ILE A 440 -12.21 -17.57 12.22
CA ILE A 440 -12.79 -17.23 10.90
C ILE A 440 -14.26 -17.68 10.84
N ARG A 441 -14.56 -18.93 11.22
CA ARG A 441 -15.94 -19.45 11.22
C ARG A 441 -16.85 -18.64 12.15
N ALA A 442 -16.34 -18.25 13.32
CA ALA A 442 -17.07 -17.41 14.27
C ALA A 442 -17.39 -16.02 13.70
N LEU A 443 -16.45 -15.39 12.96
CA LEU A 443 -16.71 -14.13 12.26
C LEU A 443 -17.76 -14.31 11.15
N MET A 444 -17.65 -15.37 10.35
CA MET A 444 -18.62 -15.67 9.29
C MET A 444 -20.03 -15.87 9.85
N ALA A 445 -20.18 -16.53 10.99
CA ALA A 445 -21.48 -16.76 11.64
C ALA A 445 -22.13 -15.48 12.20
N GLN A 446 -21.35 -14.44 12.47
CA GLN A 446 -21.82 -13.15 12.98
C GLN A 446 -22.07 -12.13 11.86
N SER A 447 -21.48 -12.34 10.69
CA SER A 447 -21.59 -11.48 9.52
C SER A 447 -22.97 -11.62 8.86
N GLN A 448 -23.53 -10.49 8.41
CA GLN A 448 -24.72 -10.49 7.54
C GLN A 448 -24.34 -10.64 6.06
N THR A 449 -23.05 -10.54 5.75
CA THR A 449 -22.54 -10.67 4.38
C THR A 449 -22.35 -12.15 4.03
N ALA A 450 -22.83 -12.56 2.87
CA ALA A 450 -22.56 -13.90 2.34
C ALA A 450 -21.05 -14.16 2.39
N SER A 451 -20.65 -15.35 2.85
CA SER A 451 -19.25 -15.62 3.16
C SER A 451 -18.82 -17.00 2.69
N LEU A 452 -17.60 -17.08 2.16
CA LEU A 452 -16.98 -18.29 1.64
C LEU A 452 -15.56 -18.44 2.22
N ILE A 453 -15.11 -19.69 2.30
CA ILE A 453 -13.73 -20.02 2.65
C ILE A 453 -13.03 -20.48 1.39
N TRP A 454 -11.85 -19.93 1.15
CA TRP A 454 -10.94 -20.40 0.10
C TRP A 454 -9.81 -21.22 0.73
N ASP A 455 -9.58 -22.42 0.19
CA ASP A 455 -8.50 -23.32 0.59
C ASP A 455 -7.50 -23.45 -0.56
N PRO A 456 -6.23 -23.03 -0.38
CA PRO A 456 -5.20 -23.14 -1.41
C PRO A 456 -4.95 -24.58 -1.89
N ARG A 457 -5.27 -25.60 -1.07
CA ARG A 457 -5.10 -27.02 -1.41
C ARG A 457 -6.19 -27.54 -2.35
N HIS A 458 -7.33 -26.85 -2.39
CA HIS A 458 -8.47 -27.17 -3.24
C HIS A 458 -8.89 -25.91 -3.99
N PRO A 459 -8.06 -25.44 -4.96
CA PRO A 459 -8.27 -24.16 -5.62
C PRO A 459 -9.60 -24.18 -6.40
N GLY A 460 -10.53 -23.36 -5.95
CA GLY A 460 -11.85 -23.22 -6.50
C GLY A 460 -12.72 -22.41 -5.58
N LEU A 461 -13.43 -21.42 -6.11
CA LEU A 461 -14.59 -20.87 -5.42
C LEU A 461 -15.82 -21.59 -5.96
N PRO A 462 -16.79 -21.96 -5.11
CA PRO A 462 -18.09 -22.40 -5.61
C PRO A 462 -18.59 -21.36 -6.61
N ASP A 463 -19.21 -21.80 -7.72
CA ASP A 463 -20.02 -20.91 -8.54
C ASP A 463 -21.13 -20.39 -7.61
N ALA A 464 -20.97 -19.14 -7.16
CA ALA A 464 -21.85 -18.48 -6.21
C ALA A 464 -23.00 -17.80 -6.94
#